data_AF-A0A524KGN7-F1
#
_entry.id   AF-A0A524KGN7-F1
#
_cell.length_a   1.000
_cell.length_b   1.000
_cell.length_c   1.000
_cell.angle_alpha   90.00
_cell.angle_beta   90.00
_cell.angle_gamma   90.00
#
_symmetry.space_group_name_H-M   'P 1'
#
loop_
_entity.id
_entity.type
_entity.pdbx_description
1 polymer ?
#
loop_
_entity_poly.entity_id
_entity_poly.type
_entity_poly.pdbx_seq_one_letter_code
_entity_poly.pdbx_strand_id
1 'polypeptide(L)' 'MDCLIFDFDGVIVDSEPVHLEGFRQVLAQQGVTLTTQEYYERYLG' A
#
# COMPACT_ATOMS: atom_id res chain seq x y z
N MET A 1 22.13 13.58 -20.36
CA MET A 1 20.81 13.60 -19.68
C MET A 1 21.16 13.59 -18.21
N ASP A 2 21.09 14.75 -17.56
CA ASP A 2 21.98 15.01 -16.40
C ASP A 2 21.22 15.11 -15.07
N CYS A 3 20.04 14.52 -14.98
CA CYS A 3 19.36 14.25 -13.70
C CYS A 3 18.23 13.23 -13.90
N LEU A 4 18.11 12.29 -12.96
CA LEU A 4 16.98 11.37 -12.82
C LEU A 4 16.40 11.56 -11.42
N ILE A 5 15.10 11.83 -11.35
CA ILE A 5 14.35 11.92 -10.09
C ILE A 5 13.39 10.76 -10.06
N PHE A 6 13.43 10.00 -8.98
CA PHE A 6 12.54 8.87 -8.73
C PHE A 6 11.70 9.19 -7.51
N ASP A 7 10.44 8.77 -7.58
CA ASP A 7 9.65 8.54 -6.37
C ASP A 7 10.18 7.30 -5.63
N PHE A 8 9.78 7.10 -4.38
CA PHE A 8 10.22 5.97 -3.57
C PHE A 8 9.22 4.82 -3.63
N ASP A 9 7.99 5.06 -3.16
CA ASP A 9 6.93 4.06 -3.04
C ASP A 9 6.45 3.62 -4.43
N GLY A 10 6.39 2.32 -4.67
CA GLY A 10 6.00 1.75 -5.97
C GLY A 10 7.01 1.97 -7.11
N VAL A 11 8.09 2.71 -6.89
CA VAL A 11 9.12 3.02 -7.92
C VAL A 11 10.49 2.44 -7.55
N ILE A 12 11.04 2.79 -6.39
CA ILE A 12 12.30 2.18 -5.89
C ILE A 12 12.00 0.98 -5.01
N VAL A 13 10.88 0.99 -4.27
CA VAL A 13 10.50 -0.08 -3.34
C VAL A 13 9.04 -0.47 -3.56
N ASP A 14 8.78 -1.78 -3.60
CA ASP A 14 7.41 -2.31 -3.49
C ASP A 14 6.96 -2.24 -2.02
N SER A 15 6.40 -1.11 -1.64
CA SER A 15 5.91 -0.84 -0.28
C SER A 15 4.46 -1.25 -0.06
N GLU A 16 3.76 -1.71 -1.11
CA GLU A 16 2.34 -2.05 -1.07
C GLU A 16 1.99 -3.17 -0.08
N PRO A 17 2.78 -4.25 0.06
CA PRO A 17 2.48 -5.28 1.06
C PRO A 17 2.54 -4.76 2.49
N VAL A 18 3.45 -3.82 2.77
CA VAL A 18 3.61 -3.21 4.09
C VAL A 18 2.46 -2.24 4.36
N HIS A 19 2.06 -1.46 3.35
CA HIS A 19 0.94 -0.54 3.44
C HIS A 19 -0.39 -1.27 3.71
N LEU A 20 -0.65 -2.39 3.01
CA LEU A 20 -1.79 -3.27 3.27
C LEU A 20 -1.82 -3.79 4.70
N GLU A 21 -0.69 -4.23 5.24
CA GLU A 21 -0.63 -4.76 6.61
C GLU A 21 -0.94 -3.66 7.64
N GLY A 22 -0.45 -2.43 7.43
CA GLY A 22 -0.82 -1.28 8.24
C GLY A 22 -2.33 -1.02 8.23
N PHE A 23 -2.96 -1.09 7.06
CA PHE A 23 -4.42 -0.96 6.94
C PHE A 23 -5.16 -2.04 7.74
N ARG A 24 -4.72 -3.29 7.62
CA ARG A 24 -5.32 -4.41 8.38
C ARG A 24 -5.22 -4.21 9.88
N GLN A 25 -4.08 -3.76 10.38
CA GLN A 25 -3.89 -3.54 11.82
C GLN A 25 -4.85 -2.50 12.38
N VAL A 26 -5.09 -1.41 11.65
CA VAL A 26 -6.02 -0.35 12.08
C VAL A 26 -7.47 -0.80 11.94
N LEU A 27 -7.84 -1.39 10.80
CA LEU A 27 -9.21 -1.82 10.51
C LEU A 27 -9.67 -2.99 11.38
N ALA A 28 -8.77 -3.92 11.71
CA ALA A 28 -9.08 -5.04 12.59
C ALA A 28 -9.54 -4.57 13.98
N GLN A 29 -9.00 -3.45 14.48
CA GLN A 29 -9.44 -2.85 15.76
C GLN A 29 -10.89 -2.36 15.72
N GLN A 30 -11.43 -2.12 14.53
CA GLN A 30 -12.83 -1.75 14.30
C GLN A 30 -13.69 -2.94 13.87
N GLY A 31 -13.15 -4.16 13.92
CA GLY A 31 -13.85 -5.38 13.48
C GLY A 31 -14.00 -5.49 11.97
N VAL A 32 -13.23 -4.73 11.20
CA VAL A 32 -13.27 -4.74 9.72
C VAL A 32 -12.13 -5.60 9.20
N THR A 33 -12.48 -6.59 8.38
CA THR A 33 -11.52 -7.41 7.64
C THR A 33 -11.30 -6.81 6.25
N LEU A 34 -10.05 -6.55 5.89
CA LEU A 34 -9.67 -6.07 4.56
C LEU A 34 -8.89 -7.17 3.81
N THR A 35 -9.45 -7.64 2.70
CA THR A 35 -8.76 -8.60 1.83
C THR A 35 -7.74 -7.90 0.94
N THR A 36 -6.74 -8.66 0.47
CA THR A 36 -5.76 -8.15 -0.48
C THR A 36 -6.46 -7.67 -1.76
N GLN A 37 -7.40 -8.45 -2.30
CA GLN A 37 -8.13 -8.06 -3.50
C GLN A 37 -8.88 -6.71 -3.32
N GLU A 38 -9.61 -6.53 -2.22
CA GLU A 38 -10.29 -5.26 -1.94
C GLU A 38 -9.31 -4.09 -1.81
N TYR A 39 -8.15 -4.31 -1.22
CA TYR A 39 -7.09 -3.31 -1.15
C TYR A 39 -6.63 -2.89 -2.54
N TYR A 40 -6.23 -3.83 -3.40
CA TYR A 40 -5.77 -3.53 -4.76
C TYR A 40 -6.86 -2.95 -5.67
N GLU A 41 -8.13 -3.29 -5.47
CA GLU A 41 -9.24 -2.82 -6.31
C GLU A 41 -9.81 -1.46 -5.90
N ARG A 42 -9.75 -1.11 -4.61
CA ARG A 42 -10.51 0.04 -4.06
C ARG A 42 -9.68 1.05 -3.29
N TYR A 43 -8.52 0.64 -2.78
CA TYR A 43 -7.72 1.47 -1.86
C TYR A 43 -6.29 1.71 -2.35
N LEU A 44 -5.82 0.93 -3.33
CA LEU A 44 -4.56 1.16 -4.02
C LEU A 44 -4.72 2.26 -5.06
N GLY A 45 -3.89 3.31 -4.95
CA GLY A 45 -3.88 4.45 -5.86
C GLY A 45 -2.76 5.42 -5.54
#